data_AF-A0A6N9BVW7-F1
#
_entry.id   AF-A0A6N9BVW7-F1
#
_cell.length_a   1.000
_cell.length_b   1.000
_cell.length_c   1.000
_cell.angle_alpha   90.00
_cell.angle_beta   90.00
_cell.angle_gamma   90.00
#
_symmetry.space_group_name_H-M   'P 1'
#
loop_
_entity.id
_entity.type
_entity.pdbx_description
1 polymer ?
#
loop_
_entity_poly.entity_id
_entity_poly.type
_entity_poly.pdbx_seq_one_letter_code
_entity_poly.pdbx_strand_id
1 'polypeptide(L)' 'LVCEHVEGGRCYLIETVAETTAERVARTFGLEDVWIRVVKPGASDIARFVSAEHRLRRR' A
#
# COMPACT_ATOMS: atom_id res chain seq x y z
N LEU A 1 12.17 2.96 3.86
CA LEU A 1 10.89 3.06 4.60
C LEU A 1 9.75 2.25 3.98
N VAL A 2 9.28 2.54 2.76
CA VAL A 2 8.25 1.71 2.08
C VAL A 2 8.88 0.46 1.43
N CYS A 3 9.98 0.60 0.69
CA CYS A 3 10.69 -0.54 0.08
C CYS A 3 11.12 -1.57 1.13
N GLU A 4 11.78 -1.15 2.21
CA GLU A 4 12.18 -2.04 3.32
C GLU A 4 10.99 -2.77 4.00
N HIS A 5 9.82 -2.12 4.08
CA HIS A 5 8.59 -2.72 4.62
C HIS A 5 8.05 -3.83 3.72
N VAL A 6 8.09 -3.61 2.41
CA VAL A 6 7.56 -4.52 1.41
C VAL A 6 8.55 -5.66 1.12
N GLU A 7 9.84 -5.37 1.05
CA GLU A 7 10.90 -6.34 0.75
C GLU A 7 11.23 -7.23 1.96
N GLY A 8 11.08 -6.72 3.17
CA GLY A 8 11.30 -7.47 4.42
C GLY A 8 10.11 -8.32 4.87
N GLY A 9 8.93 -8.16 4.25
CA GLY A 9 7.69 -8.83 4.63
C GLY A 9 7.22 -9.86 3.61
N ARG A 10 6.69 -11.00 4.06
CA ARG A 10 5.87 -11.85 3.18
C ARG A 10 4.48 -11.24 3.09
N CYS A 11 4.24 -10.43 2.07
CA CYS A 11 2.95 -9.82 1.82
C CYS A 11 2.10 -10.71 0.91
N TYR A 12 1.03 -11.30 1.46
CA TYR A 12 0.17 -12.23 0.74
C TYR A 12 -0.95 -11.54 -0.06
N LEU A 13 -1.38 -10.34 0.38
CA LEU A 13 -2.47 -9.56 -0.21
C LEU A 13 -2.02 -8.11 -0.46
N ILE A 14 -2.33 -7.57 -1.64
CA ILE A 14 -1.92 -6.20 -2.03
C ILE A 14 -2.71 -5.12 -1.27
N GLU A 15 -3.89 -5.48 -0.77
CA GLU A 15 -4.76 -4.68 0.07
C GLU A 15 -4.08 -4.40 1.43
N THR A 16 -3.52 -5.44 2.06
CA THR A 16 -2.77 -5.31 3.31
C THR A 16 -1.52 -4.45 3.13
N VAL A 17 -0.87 -4.52 1.97
CA VAL A 17 0.26 -3.63 1.67
C VAL A 17 -0.21 -2.19 1.60
N ALA A 18 -1.33 -1.89 0.93
CA ALA A 18 -1.86 -0.54 0.81
C ALA A 18 -2.23 0.05 2.18
N GLU A 19 -2.93 -0.72 3.01
CA GLU A 19 -3.35 -0.34 4.37
C GLU A 19 -2.15 -0.07 5.28
N THR A 20 -1.27 -1.07 5.47
CA THR A 20 -0.13 -0.94 6.38
C THR A 20 0.86 0.14 5.94
N THR A 21 0.99 0.36 4.62
CA THR A 21 1.79 1.47 4.08
C THR A 21 1.16 2.81 4.41
N ALA A 22 -0.16 2.95 4.27
CA ALA A 22 -0.86 4.20 4.59
C ALA A 22 -0.72 4.55 6.07
N GLU A 23 -0.90 3.58 6.97
CA GLU A 23 -0.73 3.78 8.41
C GLU A 23 0.70 4.18 8.78
N ARG A 24 1.69 3.49 8.17
CA ARG A 24 3.11 3.74 8.42
C ARG A 24 3.50 5.14 7.95
N VAL A 25 3.12 5.52 6.73
CA VAL A 25 3.36 6.85 6.17
C VAL A 25 2.69 7.92 7.03
N ALA A 26 1.41 7.75 7.37
CA ALA A 26 0.68 8.70 8.20
C ALA A 26 1.36 8.90 9.57
N ARG A 27 1.80 7.82 10.23
CA ARG A 27 2.49 7.90 11.53
C ARG A 27 3.89 8.50 11.42
N THR A 28 4.68 8.09 10.43
CA THR A 28 6.07 8.55 10.29
C THR A 28 6.15 10.03 9.96
N PHE A 29 5.21 10.56 9.18
CA PHE A 29 5.23 11.94 8.72
C PHE A 29 4.18 12.83 9.40
N GLY A 30 3.41 12.30 10.37
CA GLY A 30 2.37 13.06 11.06
C GLY A 30 1.26 13.57 10.13
N LEU A 31 0.89 12.79 9.11
CA LEU A 31 -0.10 13.19 8.11
C LEU A 31 -1.53 12.81 8.54
N GLU A 32 -2.47 13.72 8.31
CA GLU A 32 -3.89 13.54 8.63
C GLU A 32 -4.70 12.85 7.52
N ASP A 33 -4.28 13.01 6.26
CA ASP A 33 -4.91 12.36 5.11
C ASP A 33 -3.82 11.73 4.24
N VAL A 34 -3.92 10.42 4.04
CA VAL A 34 -2.98 9.64 3.23
C VAL A 34 -3.77 8.77 2.28
N TRP A 35 -3.43 8.84 0.99
CA TRP A 35 -3.94 7.94 -0.03
C TRP A 35 -2.79 7.16 -0.64
N ILE A 36 -2.91 5.84 -0.62
CA ILE A 36 -1.93 4.91 -1.19
C ILE A 36 -2.61 4.08 -2.27
N ARG A 37 -1.92 3.93 -3.40
CA ARG A 37 -2.25 2.96 -4.45
C ARG A 37 -1.09 1.99 -4.61
N VAL A 38 -1.37 0.71 -4.45
CA VAL A 38 -0.43 -0.37 -4.72
C VAL A 38 -0.80 -0.99 -6.06
N VAL A 39 0.17 -1.07 -6.97
CA VAL A 39 0.00 -1.65 -8.31
C VAL A 39 0.84 -2.93 -8.39
N LYS A 40 0.20 -4.03 -8.77
CA LYS A 40 0.83 -5.33 -9.02
C LYS A 40 0.75 -5.64 -10.52
N PRO A 41 1.78 -5.29 -11.31
CA PRO A 41 1.87 -5.71 -12.70
C PRO A 41 2.06 -7.24 -12.78
N GLY A 42 1.56 -7.87 -13.84
CA GLY A 42 1.68 -9.32 -14.05
C GLY A 42 0.86 -10.19 -13.08
N ALA A 43 -0.05 -9.59 -12.30
CA ALA A 43 -0.97 -10.34 -11.43
C ALA A 43 -2.06 -11.10 -12.21
N SER A 44 -2.25 -10.76 -13.48
CA SER A 44 -3.28 -11.31 -14.36
C SER A 44 -2.76 -11.32 -15.80
N ASP A 45 -3.09 -12.36 -16.55
CA ASP A 45 -2.71 -12.50 -17.96
C ASP A 45 -3.57 -11.67 -18.92
N ILE A 46 -4.69 -11.13 -18.42
CA ILE A 46 -5.66 -10.36 -19.23
C ILE A 46 -5.71 -8.87 -18.86
N ALA A 47 -5.09 -8.48 -17.74
CA ALA A 47 -5.08 -7.10 -17.27
C ALA A 47 -3.65 -6.57 -17.18
N ARG A 48 -3.44 -5.33 -17.65
CA ARG A 48 -2.12 -4.66 -17.61
C ARG A 48 -1.54 -4.62 -16.19
N PHE A 49 -2.40 -4.45 -15.19
CA PHE A 49 -2.07 -4.55 -13.78
C PHE A 49 -3.34 -4.74 -12.96
N VAL A 50 -3.15 -5.21 -11.72
CA VAL A 50 -4.17 -5.15 -10.67
C VAL A 50 -3.72 -4.12 -9.64
N SER A 51 -4.64 -3.37 -9.04
CA SER A 51 -4.29 -2.43 -7.98
C SER A 51 -5.24 -2.47 -6.80
N ALA A 52 -4.70 -2.19 -5.62
CA ALA A 52 -5.46 -1.91 -4.41
C ALA A 52 -5.23 -0.46 -3.99
N GLU A 53 -6.29 0.21 -3.57
CA GLU A 53 -6.25 1.60 -3.12
C GLU A 53 -6.76 1.68 -1.69
N HIS A 54 -6.06 2.44 -0.86
CA HIS A 54 -6.45 2.68 0.52
C HIS A 54 -6.33 4.16 0.84
N ARG A 55 -7.37 4.74 1.46
CA ARG A 55 -7.36 6.11 1.96
C ARG A 55 -7.57 6.10 3.48
N LEU A 56 -6.59 6.63 4.20
CA LEU A 56 -6.62 6.80 5.64
C LEU A 56 -6.85 8.28 5.95
N ARG A 57 -7.86 8.57 6.79
CA ARG A 57 -8.12 9.91 7.34
C ARG A 57 -8.14 9.83 8.86
N ARG A 58 -7.32 10.63 9.54
CA ARG A 58 -7.28 10.74 11.01
C ARG A 58 -8.09 11.97 11.45
N ARG A 59 -8.79 11.83 12.58
CA ARG A 59 -9.58 12.90 13.23
C ARG A 59 -8.76 13.61 14.29
#